data_AF-A0A5U9SLD8-F1
#
_entry.id   AF-A0A5U9SLD8-F1
#
_cell.length_a   1.000
_cell.length_b   1.000
_cell.length_c   1.000
_cell.angle_alpha   90.00
_cell.angle_beta   90.00
_cell.angle_gamma   90.00
#
_symmetry.space_group_name_H-M   'P 1'
#
loop_
_entity.id
_entity.type
_entity.pdbx_description
1 polymer ?
#
loop_
_entity_poly.entity_id
_entity_poly.type
_entity_poly.pdbx_seq_one_letter_code
_entity_poly.pdbx_strand_id
1 'polypeptide(L)' 'MKKIFVSVFAAAVALSALTGCTRTSYAIHTNDGRTIVSDGKPTESDSGLLGYKDANGVKQQINKADVKEVSEIPH' A
#
# COMPACT_ATOMS: atom_id res chain seq x y z
N MET A 1 34.63 22.12 -16.97
CA MET A 1 33.94 21.88 -15.68
C MET A 1 32.41 21.84 -15.78
N LYS A 2 31.73 22.79 -16.45
CA LYS A 2 30.25 22.83 -16.56
C LYS A 2 29.59 21.52 -17.06
N LYS A 3 30.19 20.82 -18.03
CA LYS A 3 29.63 19.61 -18.67
C LYS A 3 29.60 18.38 -17.74
N ILE A 4 30.54 18.29 -16.78
CA ILE A 4 30.63 17.19 -15.81
C ILE A 4 29.54 17.32 -14.74
N PHE A 5 29.24 18.55 -14.31
CA PHE A 5 28.12 18.80 -13.38
C PHE A 5 26.77 18.42 -13.98
N VAL A 6 26.57 18.63 -15.29
CA VAL A 6 25.33 18.26 -15.98
C VAL A 6 25.15 16.73 -16.05
N SER A 7 26.21 15.96 -16.28
CA SER A 7 26.10 14.50 -16.37
C SER A 7 25.89 13.84 -15.01
N VAL A 8 26.53 14.34 -13.95
CA VAL A 8 26.34 13.84 -12.57
C VAL A 8 24.92 14.12 -12.08
N PHE A 9 24.37 15.29 -12.41
CA PHE A 9 23.00 15.64 -12.04
C PHE A 9 21.96 14.79 -12.79
N ALA A 10 22.19 14.51 -14.08
CA ALA A 10 21.32 13.63 -14.86
C ALA A 10 21.30 12.18 -14.33
N ALA A 11 22.45 11.66 -13.90
CA ALA A 11 22.54 10.32 -13.31
C ALA A 11 21.81 10.23 -11.94
N ALA A 12 21.87 11.29 -11.13
CA ALA A 12 21.16 11.33 -9.85
C ALA A 12 19.63 11.33 -10.00
N VAL A 13 19.11 12.03 -11.01
CA VAL A 13 17.66 12.04 -11.33
C VAL A 13 17.18 10.71 -11.90
N ALA A 14 18.03 9.98 -12.63
CA ALA A 14 17.69 8.65 -13.13
C ALA A 14 17.56 7.60 -12.02
N LEU A 15 18.31 7.73 -10.92
CA LEU A 15 18.28 6.79 -9.80
C LEU A 15 17.08 6.99 -8.86
N SER A 16 16.54 8.20 -8.74
CA SER A 16 15.35 8.46 -7.92
C SER A 16 14.05 7.93 -8.54
N ALA A 17 14.04 7.70 -9.86
CA ALA A 17 12.92 7.08 -10.57
C ALA A 17 12.74 5.57 -10.28
N LEU A 18 13.74 4.91 -9.66
CA LEU A 18 13.66 3.49 -9.28
C LEU A 18 12.99 3.24 -7.91
N THR A 19 12.48 4.28 -7.23
CA THR A 19 11.75 4.12 -5.95
C THR A 19 10.33 3.54 -6.11
N GLY A 20 10.08 2.81 -7.19
CA GLY A 20 8.83 2.13 -7.45
C GLY A 20 8.66 0.89 -6.57
N CYS A 21 7.52 0.84 -5.88
CA CYS A 21 6.89 -0.37 -5.34
C CYS A 21 7.27 -0.85 -3.92
N THR A 22 7.56 0.03 -2.96
CA THR A 22 7.50 -0.34 -1.52
C THR A 22 6.06 -0.49 -1.00
N ARG A 23 5.10 -0.78 -1.89
CA ARG A 23 3.67 -0.74 -1.55
C ARG A 23 3.23 -2.10 -1.03
N THR A 24 3.41 -2.28 0.26
CA THR A 24 3.00 -3.49 0.97
C THR A 24 1.50 -3.70 0.84
N SER A 25 1.09 -4.85 0.33
CA SER A 25 -0.31 -5.26 0.29
C SER A 25 -0.64 -6.09 1.53
N TYR A 26 -1.90 -6.04 1.97
CA TYR A 26 -2.37 -6.77 3.14
C TYR A 26 -3.57 -7.64 2.78
N ALA A 27 -3.61 -8.86 3.27
CA ALA A 27 -4.75 -9.75 3.16
C ALA A 27 -5.60 -9.63 4.44
N ILE A 28 -6.85 -9.22 4.29
CA ILE A 28 -7.84 -9.18 5.37
C ILE A 28 -8.68 -10.46 5.23
N HIS A 29 -8.52 -11.38 6.17
CA HIS A 29 -9.36 -12.57 6.28
C HIS A 29 -10.59 -12.23 7.11
N THR A 30 -11.77 -12.48 6.56
CA THR A 30 -13.04 -12.18 7.21
C THR A 30 -13.69 -13.45 7.77
N ASN A 31 -14.57 -13.29 8.75
CA ASN A 31 -15.24 -14.40 9.44
C ASN A 31 -16.18 -15.19 8.51
N ASP A 32 -16.65 -14.57 7.43
CA ASP A 32 -17.44 -15.19 6.36
C ASP A 32 -16.59 -15.95 5.32
N GLY A 33 -15.28 -16.06 5.53
CA GLY A 33 -14.37 -16.84 4.70
C GLY A 33 -13.84 -16.10 3.46
N ARG A 34 -14.12 -14.80 3.30
CA ARG A 34 -13.52 -14.02 2.22
C ARG A 34 -12.09 -13.60 2.59
N THR A 35 -11.29 -13.38 1.55
CA THR A 35 -9.98 -12.74 1.68
C THR A 35 -9.99 -11.48 0.82
N ILE A 36 -9.79 -10.35 1.46
CA ILE A 36 -9.80 -9.03 0.81
C ILE A 36 -8.37 -8.53 0.74
N VAL A 37 -7.91 -8.19 -0.48
CA VAL A 37 -6.58 -7.60 -0.67
C VAL A 37 -6.68 -6.09 -0.56
N SER A 38 -5.93 -5.53 0.38
CA SER A 38 -5.78 -4.10 0.62
C SER A 38 -4.46 -3.59 0.06
N ASP A 39 -4.54 -2.48 -0.66
CA ASP A 39 -3.41 -1.65 -1.10
C ASP A 39 -2.94 -0.76 0.05
N GLY A 40 -1.96 -1.27 0.82
CA GLY A 40 -1.49 -0.65 2.05
C GLY A 40 -2.16 -1.17 3.31
N LYS A 41 -1.61 -0.76 4.46
CA LYS A 41 -2.06 -1.20 5.78
C LYS A 41 -3.47 -0.67 6.08
N PRO A 42 -4.42 -1.54 6.47
CA PRO A 42 -5.75 -1.10 6.92
C PRO A 42 -5.65 -0.24 8.19
N THR A 43 -6.47 0.80 8.28
CA THR A 43 -6.51 1.73 9.41
C THR A 43 -7.93 1.94 9.91
N GLU A 44 -8.09 2.18 11.19
CA GLU A 44 -9.39 2.57 11.72
C GLU A 44 -9.83 3.93 11.15
N SER A 45 -11.12 4.02 10.81
CA SER A 45 -11.77 5.24 10.32
C SER A 45 -12.51 5.94 11.46
N ASP A 46 -12.89 7.20 11.24
CA ASP A 46 -13.59 8.02 12.25
C ASP A 46 -14.94 7.43 12.69
N SER A 47 -15.52 6.53 11.89
CA SER A 47 -16.75 5.78 12.20
C SER A 47 -16.51 4.56 13.10
N GLY A 48 -15.26 4.26 13.47
CA GLY A 48 -14.87 3.06 14.23
C GLY A 48 -14.76 1.78 13.38
N LEU A 49 -14.98 1.89 12.07
CA LEU A 49 -14.84 0.77 11.13
C LEU A 49 -13.39 0.64 10.66
N LEU A 50 -13.00 -0.57 10.24
CA LEU A 50 -11.70 -0.80 9.60
C LEU A 50 -11.76 -0.30 8.16
N GLY A 51 -11.07 0.80 7.89
CA GLY A 51 -10.88 1.34 6.55
C GLY A 51 -9.72 0.65 5.85
N TYR A 52 -9.93 0.32 4.58
CA TYR A 52 -8.89 -0.24 3.72
C TYR A 52 -9.07 0.28 2.29
N LYS A 53 -8.02 0.17 1.49
CA LYS A 53 -8.08 0.55 0.07
C LYS A 53 -8.06 -0.72 -0.75
N ASP A 54 -9.08 -0.97 -1.55
CA ASP A 54 -9.13 -2.20 -2.35
C ASP A 54 -8.12 -2.18 -3.51
N ALA A 55 -8.00 -3.31 -4.21
CA ALA A 55 -7.10 -3.45 -5.36
C ALA A 55 -7.42 -2.50 -6.54
N ASN A 56 -8.65 -1.97 -6.62
CA ASN A 56 -9.06 -0.97 -7.62
C ASN A 56 -8.73 0.46 -7.16
N GLY A 57 -8.23 0.59 -5.94
CA GLY A 57 -7.86 1.83 -5.30
C GLY A 57 -9.00 2.61 -4.66
N VAL A 58 -10.16 1.97 -4.48
CA VAL A 58 -11.32 2.55 -3.83
C VAL A 58 -11.20 2.37 -2.32
N LYS A 59 -11.54 3.41 -1.55
CA LYS A 59 -11.60 3.34 -0.09
C LYS A 59 -12.88 2.59 0.32
N GLN A 60 -12.70 1.52 1.06
CA GLN A 60 -13.77 0.69 1.58
C GLN A 60 -13.68 0.64 3.11
N GLN A 61 -14.77 0.22 3.74
CA GLN A 61 -14.83 0.02 5.18
C GLN A 61 -15.46 -1.33 5.48
N ILE A 62 -14.96 -2.01 6.51
CA ILE A 62 -15.52 -3.25 7.03
C ILE A 62 -15.63 -3.17 8.55
N ASN A 63 -16.62 -3.85 9.11
CA ASN A 63 -16.75 -3.96 10.56
C ASN A 63 -15.58 -4.78 11.12
N LYS A 64 -14.93 -4.27 12.17
CA LYS A 64 -13.85 -4.97 12.87
C LYS A 64 -14.30 -6.33 13.42
N ALA A 65 -15.58 -6.45 13.79
CA ALA A 65 -16.15 -7.71 14.25
C ALA A 65 -16.20 -8.79 13.15
N ASP A 66 -16.16 -8.39 11.88
CA ASP A 66 -16.17 -9.31 10.73
C ASP A 66 -14.75 -9.69 10.28
N VAL A 67 -13.72 -9.05 10.86
CA VAL A 67 -12.32 -9.32 10.55
C VAL A 67 -11.79 -10.38 11.49
N LYS A 68 -11.29 -11.47 10.91
CA LYS A 68 -10.65 -12.56 11.64
C LYS A 68 -9.17 -12.29 11.84
N GLU A 69 -8.49 -11.89 10.76
CA GLU A 69 -7.04 -11.71 10.75
C GLU A 69 -6.64 -10.75 9.62
N VAL A 70 -5.55 -10.01 9.83
CA VAL A 70 -4.90 -9.20 8.79
C VAL A 70 -3.46 -9.64 8.70
N SER A 71 -3.05 -10.14 7.53
CA SER A 71 -1.69 -10.59 7.25
C SER A 71 -1.03 -9.73 6.18
N GLU A 72 0.27 -9.52 6.31
CA GLU A 72 1.06 -8.84 5.30
C GLU A 72 1.34 -9.80 4.13
N ILE A 73 1.17 -9.34 2.90
CA ILE A 73 1.50 -10.11 1.70
C ILE A 73 2.94 -9.75 1.33
N PRO A 74 3.92 -10.65 1.54
CA PRO A 74 5.30 -10.41 1.12
C PRO A 74 5.40 -10.33 -0.41
N HIS A 75 6.32 -9.47 -0.88
CA HIS A 75 6.65 -9.31 -2.30
C HIS A 75 7.55 -10.43 -2.82
#